data_AF-A0A1V8NZJ3-F1
#
_entry.id   AF-A0A1V8NZJ3-F1
#
_cell.length_a   1.000
_cell.length_b   1.000
_cell.length_c   1.000
_cell.angle_alpha   90.00
_cell.angle_beta   90.00
_cell.angle_gamma   90.00
#
_symmetry.space_group_name_H-M   'P 1'
#
loop_
_entity.id
_entity.type
_entity.pdbx_description
1 polymer ?
#
loop_
_entity_poly.entity_id
_entity_poly.type
_entity_poly.pdbx_seq_one_letter_code
_entity_poly.pdbx_strand_id
1 'polypeptide(L)' 'MSDQQFDITKVKEVNQIEDSAKVNRLLAQGWVLLKVSESQWRDDEGAIRSTIIYTVGNTD' A
#
# COMPACT_ATOMS: atom_id res chain seq x y z
N MET A 1 9.14 3.07 23.42
CA MET A 1 9.03 2.17 22.25
C MET A 1 10.40 2.15 21.61
N SER A 2 11.15 1.05 21.67
CA SER A 2 12.36 0.96 20.85
C SER A 2 11.90 1.03 19.39
N ASP A 3 12.52 1.86 18.57
CA ASP A 3 12.31 1.83 17.12
C ASP A 3 12.74 0.45 16.63
N GLN A 4 11.78 -0.47 16.57
CA GLN A 4 12.01 -1.79 16.02
C GLN A 4 12.02 -1.58 14.51
N GLN A 5 13.21 -1.36 13.98
CA GLN A 5 13.41 -1.17 12.55
C GLN A 5 12.86 -2.40 11.83
N PHE A 6 11.86 -2.18 10.97
CA PHE A 6 11.32 -3.25 10.15
C PHE A 6 12.38 -3.72 9.16
N ASP A 7 12.68 -5.02 9.17
CA ASP A 7 13.67 -5.62 8.29
C ASP A 7 13.05 -5.87 6.91
N ILE A 8 13.30 -4.93 5.98
CA ILE A 8 12.75 -4.97 4.63
C ILE A 8 13.22 -6.19 3.81
N THR A 9 14.32 -6.84 4.22
CA THR A 9 14.82 -8.04 3.52
C THR A 9 13.89 -9.24 3.67
N LYS A 10 12.96 -9.19 4.62
CA LYS A 10 11.93 -10.22 4.82
C LYS A 10 10.79 -10.15 3.81
N VAL A 11 10.67 -9.06 3.06
CA VAL A 11 9.61 -8.89 2.06
C VAL A 11 9.92 -9.75 0.83
N LYS A 12 9.05 -10.71 0.54
CA LYS A 12 9.19 -11.63 -0.61
C LYS A 12 8.33 -11.24 -1.81
N GLU A 13 7.25 -10.50 -1.56
CA GLU A 13 6.31 -10.04 -2.58
C GLU A 13 5.85 -8.62 -2.25
N VAL A 14 5.62 -7.80 -3.28
CA VAL A 14 5.11 -6.43 -3.15
C VAL A 14 3.93 -6.23 -4.09
N ASN A 15 2.82 -5.73 -3.54
CA ASN A 15 1.60 -5.47 -4.28
C ASN A 15 1.12 -4.03 -4.10
N GLN A 16 0.56 -3.45 -5.17
CA GLN A 16 -0.11 -2.16 -5.17
C GLN A 16 -1.62 -2.35 -5.29
N ILE A 17 -2.37 -1.77 -4.37
CA ILE A 17 -3.81 -2.00 -4.21
C ILE A 17 -4.48 -0.65 -3.92
N GLU A 18 -5.63 -0.38 -4.55
CA GLU A 18 -6.43 0.84 -4.30
C GLU A 18 -7.59 0.59 -3.33
N ASP A 19 -8.04 -0.66 -3.20
CA ASP A 19 -9.11 -1.06 -2.29
C ASP A 19 -8.60 -1.19 -0.83
N SER A 20 -9.00 -0.22 0.00
CA SER A 20 -8.67 -0.18 1.42
C SER A 20 -9.22 -1.38 2.22
N ALA A 21 -10.37 -1.94 1.84
CA ALA A 21 -10.93 -3.12 2.51
C ALA A 21 -10.08 -4.36 2.23
N LYS A 22 -9.56 -4.52 1.01
CA LYS A 22 -8.61 -5.58 0.68
C LYS A 22 -7.30 -5.41 1.45
N VAL A 23 -6.76 -4.20 1.53
CA VAL A 23 -5.54 -3.91 2.29
C VAL A 23 -5.69 -4.30 3.76
N ASN A 24 -6.80 -3.89 4.41
CA ASN A 24 -7.05 -4.25 5.80
C ASN A 24 -7.08 -5.77 6.04
N ARG A 25 -7.63 -6.55 5.11
CA ARG A 25 -7.61 -8.02 5.19
C ARG A 25 -6.18 -8.57 5.09
N LEU A 26 -5.36 -8.05 4.18
CA LEU A 26 -3.96 -8.48 4.03
C LEU A 26 -3.12 -8.13 5.27
N LEU A 27 -3.31 -6.93 5.83
CA LEU A 27 -2.63 -6.54 7.07
C LEU A 27 -3.00 -7.46 8.25
N ALA A 28 -4.27 -7.87 8.34
CA ALA A 28 -4.72 -8.85 9.34
C ALA A 28 -4.13 -10.25 9.11
N GLN A 29 -3.69 -10.57 7.88
CA GLN A 29 -3.02 -11.82 7.52
C GLN A 29 -1.50 -11.77 7.74
N GLY A 30 -0.94 -10.65 8.22
CA GLY A 30 0.50 -10.51 8.47
C GLY A 30 1.28 -9.79 7.38
N TRP A 31 0.61 -9.32 6.31
CA TRP A 31 1.25 -8.42 5.37
C TRP A 31 1.59 -7.09 6.04
N VAL A 32 2.57 -6.39 5.49
CA VAL A 32 3.05 -5.11 6.03
C VAL A 32 2.74 -3.97 5.07
N LEU A 33 2.34 -2.82 5.60
CA LEU A 33 2.17 -1.60 4.82
C LEU A 33 3.55 -0.95 4.60
N LEU A 34 3.97 -0.84 3.35
CA LEU A 34 5.27 -0.28 2.98
C LEU A 34 5.18 1.20 2.61
N LYS A 35 4.12 1.58 1.87
CA LYS A 35 3.93 2.96 1.40
C LYS A 35 2.45 3.23 1.13
N VAL A 36 2.02 4.46 1.40
CA VAL A 36 0.77 5.02 0.89
C VAL A 36 1.14 6.15 -0.07
N SER A 37 0.57 6.15 -1.27
CA SER A 37 0.76 7.22 -2.25
C SER A 37 -0.57 7.68 -2.81
N GLU A 38 -0.67 8.97 -3.09
CA GLU A 38 -1.76 9.55 -3.87
C GLU A 38 -1.25 9.78 -5.30
N SER A 39 -2.06 9.38 -6.28
CA SER A 39 -1.85 9.73 -7.69
C SER A 39 -3.00 10.62 -8.15
N GLN A 40 -2.67 11.72 -8.81
CA GLN A 40 -3.65 12.65 -9.35
C GLN A 40 -3.49 12.75 -10.88
N TRP A 41 -4.60 12.75 -11.60
CA TRP A 41 -4.62 12.89 -13.05
C TRP A 41 -5.81 13.71 -13.52
N ARG A 42 -5.72 14.26 -14.73
CA ARG A 42 -6.86 14.86 -15.42
C ARG A 42 -7.56 13.79 -16.24
N ASP A 43 -8.88 13.71 -16.14
CA ASP A 43 -9.68 12.90 -17.06
C ASP A 43 -9.90 13.64 -18.39
N ASP A 44 -10.52 12.96 -19.35
CA ASP A 44 -10.76 13.47 -20.71
C ASP A 44 -11.72 14.68 -20.71
N GLU A 45 -12.47 14.89 -19.63
CA GLU A 45 -13.38 16.03 -19.43
C GLU A 45 -12.69 17.21 -18.72
N GLY A 46 -11.41 17.07 -18.37
CA GLY A 46 -10.59 18.09 -17.72
C GLY A 46 -10.75 18.16 -16.20
N ALA A 47 -11.54 17.27 -15.59
CA ALA A 47 -11.69 17.19 -14.15
C ALA A 47 -10.47 16.53 -13.50
N ILE A 48 -10.11 17.00 -12.30
CA ILE A 48 -9.02 16.42 -11.51
C ILE A 48 -9.58 15.21 -10.74
N ARG A 49 -8.97 14.05 -10.96
CA ARG A 49 -9.23 12.81 -10.23
C ARG A 49 -8.04 12.47 -9.36
N SER A 50 -8.28 11.75 -8.27
CA SER A 50 -7.24 11.19 -7.43
C SER A 50 -7.58 9.76 -7.02
N THR A 51 -6.53 8.96 -6.80
CA THR A 51 -6.63 7.63 -6.19
C THR A 51 -5.54 7.45 -5.14
N ILE A 52 -5.86 6.64 -4.14
CA ILE A 52 -4.92 6.25 -3.10
C ILE A 52 -4.44 4.83 -3.42
N ILE A 53 -3.13 4.69 -3.53
CA ILE A 53 -2.46 3.43 -3.79
C ILE A 53 -1.73 3.00 -2.52
N TYR A 54 -2.10 1.85 -2.00
CA TYR A 54 -1.46 1.17 -0.87
C TYR A 54 -0.46 0.16 -1.43
N THR A 55 0.82 0.32 -1.06
CA THR A 55 1.87 -0.66 -1.34
C THR A 55 2.05 -1.54 -0.12
N VAL A 56 1.76 -2.83 -0.26
CA VAL A 56 1.87 -3.83 0.82
C VAL A 56 2.90 -4.89 0.45
N GLY A 57 3.61 -5.39 1.46
CA GLY A 57 4.60 -6.45 1.32
C GLY A 57 4.17 -7.73 2.04
N ASN A 58 4.38 -8.88 1.40
CA ASN A 58 4.24 -10.19 2.06
C ASN A 58 5.58 -10.60 2.67
N THR A 59 5.56 -11.05 3.92
CA THR A 59 6.75 -11.53 4.64
C THR A 59 6.75 -13.03 4.91
N ASP A 60 5.66 -13.72 4.62
CA ASP A 60 5.51 -15.16 4.86
C ASP A 60 6.37 -16.01 3.93
#